data_AF-A0A7V9QCU2-F1
#
_entry.id   AF-A0A7V9QCU2-F1
#
_cell.length_a   1.000
_cell.length_b   1.000
_cell.length_c   1.000
_cell.angle_alpha   90.00
_cell.angle_beta   90.00
_cell.angle_gamma   90.00
#
_symmetry.space_group_name_H-M   'P 1'
#
loop_
_entity.id
_entity.type
_entity.pdbx_description
1 polymer ?
#
loop_
_entity_poly.entity_id
_entity_poly.type
_entity_poly.pdbx_seq_one_letter_code
_entity_poly.pdbx_strand_id
1 'polypeptide(L)'
;MAKKKKRSPEKLHRQIQDSLQALPYVIEDHRKKGKPVKAFMLRWVSSPILSLMNRALDAKRYRGEAGGKRKQTDKMRRHLEQKRAAIKHVQGTMQKQQRKQRPQ
;
A
#
# COMPACT_ATOMS: atom_id res chain seq x y z
N MET A 1 -34.13 -4.65 -7.09
CA MET A 1 -33.07 -3.62 -6.90
C MET A 1 -32.04 -4.11 -5.90
N ALA A 2 -30.81 -4.42 -6.32
CA ALA A 2 -29.76 -4.88 -5.41
C ALA A 2 -29.37 -3.76 -4.43
N LYS A 3 -29.65 -3.94 -3.13
CA LYS A 3 -29.22 -3.03 -2.06
C LYS A 3 -27.70 -2.92 -2.11
N LYS A 4 -27.16 -1.80 -2.60
CA LYS A 4 -25.72 -1.49 -2.57
C LYS A 4 -25.28 -1.53 -1.09
N LYS A 5 -24.62 -2.62 -0.68
CA LYS A 5 -23.99 -2.75 0.65
C LYS A 5 -23.10 -1.53 0.85
N LYS A 6 -23.48 -0.63 1.77
CA LYS A 6 -22.64 0.51 2.17
C LYS A 6 -21.26 -0.06 2.51
N ARG A 7 -20.23 0.27 1.72
CA ARG A 7 -18.87 -0.19 1.97
C ARG A 7 -18.50 0.23 3.39
N SER A 8 -18.17 -0.74 4.25
CA SER A 8 -17.71 -0.46 5.61
C SER A 8 -16.55 0.56 5.55
N PRO A 9 -16.49 1.55 6.45
CA PRO A 9 -15.42 2.55 6.49
C PRO A 9 -14.02 1.94 6.47
N GLU A 10 -13.87 0.75 7.05
CA GLU A 10 -12.61 0.01 7.07
C GLU A 10 -12.20 -0.51 5.69
N LYS A 11 -13.14 -1.01 4.90
CA LYS A 11 -12.88 -1.46 3.53
C LYS A 11 -12.50 -0.27 2.64
N LEU A 12 -13.14 0.87 2.85
CA LEU A 12 -12.82 2.12 2.15
C LEU A 12 -11.40 2.60 2.49
N HIS A 13 -11.04 2.61 3.77
CA HIS A 13 -9.71 2.98 4.21
C HIS A 13 -8.63 2.07 3.63
N ARG A 14 -8.85 0.75 3.64
CA ARG A 14 -7.94 -0.21 3.03
C ARG A 14 -7.79 0.01 1.52
N GLN A 15 -8.90 0.21 0.81
CA GLN A 15 -8.90 0.48 -0.62
C GLN A 15 -8.16 1.78 -0.99
N ILE A 16 -8.29 2.82 -0.16
CA ILE A 16 -7.56 4.10 -0.35
C ILE A 16 -6.06 3.90 -0.10
N GLN A 17 -5.68 3.14 0.94
CA GLN A 17 -4.28 2.81 1.20
C GLN A 17 -3.66 1.99 0.06
N ASP A 18 -4.35 0.97 -0.43
CA ASP A 18 -3.91 0.15 -1.56
C ASP A 18 -3.76 1.00 -2.83
N SER A 19 -4.71 1.91 -3.08
CA SER A 19 -4.66 2.84 -4.22
C SER A 19 -3.49 3.82 -4.12
N LEU A 20 -3.17 4.32 -2.92
CA LEU A 20 -2.00 5.17 -2.67
C LEU A 20 -0.69 4.43 -2.92
N GLN A 21 -0.63 3.16 -2.51
CA GLN A 21 0.58 2.34 -2.68
C GLN A 21 0.79 1.94 -4.16
N ALA A 22 -0.29 1.74 -4.92
CA ALA A 22 -0.24 1.41 -6.35
C ALA A 22 -0.08 2.64 -7.27
N LEU A 23 -0.46 3.82 -6.81
CA LEU A 23 -0.36 5.09 -7.55
C LEU A 23 0.98 5.35 -8.24
N PRO A 24 2.16 5.18 -7.59
CA PRO A 24 3.45 5.37 -8.25
C PRO A 24 3.64 4.41 -9.44
N TYR A 25 3.23 3.15 -9.31
CA TYR A 25 3.33 2.16 -10.38
C TYR A 25 2.43 2.51 -11.57
N VAL A 26 1.21 3.01 -11.31
CA VAL A 26 0.28 3.45 -12.36
C VAL A 26 0.78 4.70 -13.08
N ILE A 27 1.41 5.64 -12.36
CA ILE A 27 2.05 6.82 -12.95
C ILE A 27 3.19 6.41 -13.88
N GLU A 28 4.03 5.46 -13.46
CA GLU A 28 5.11 4.92 -14.30
C GLU A 28 4.57 4.18 -15.54
N ASP A 29 3.53 3.36 -15.38
CA ASP A 29 2.87 2.67 -16.49
C ASP A 29 2.32 3.67 -17.53
N HIS A 30 1.67 4.75 -17.08
CA HIS A 30 1.18 5.81 -17.97
C HIS A 30 2.29 6.63 -18.63
N ARG A 31 3.44 6.81 -17.95
CA ARG A 31 4.64 7.39 -18.58
C ARG A 31 5.19 6.47 -19.67
N LYS A 32 5.32 5.17 -19.40
CA LYS A 32 5.81 4.17 -20.36
C LYS A 32 4.88 4.01 -21.56
N LYS A 33 3.57 4.18 -21.37
CA LYS A 33 2.55 4.16 -22.44
C LYS A 33 2.44 5.48 -23.22
N GLY A 34 3.36 6.43 -23.03
CA GLY A 34 3.38 7.69 -23.78
C GLY A 34 2.26 8.66 -23.42
N LYS A 35 1.67 8.56 -22.21
CA LYS A 35 0.60 9.43 -21.73
C LYS A 35 1.08 10.33 -20.58
N PRO A 36 2.04 11.25 -20.82
CA PRO A 36 2.68 12.04 -19.77
C PRO A 36 1.70 13.01 -19.07
N VAL A 37 0.72 13.57 -19.79
CA VAL A 37 -0.30 14.46 -19.20
C VAL A 37 -1.19 13.71 -18.20
N LYS A 38 -1.60 12.48 -18.52
CA LYS A 38 -2.36 11.62 -17.60
C LYS A 38 -1.53 11.22 -16.39
N ALA A 39 -0.26 10.86 -16.59
CA ALA A 39 0.66 10.57 -15.49
C ALA A 39 0.87 11.79 -14.57
N PHE A 40 0.96 12.99 -15.15
CA PHE A 40 1.06 14.24 -14.42
C PHE A 40 -0.21 14.54 -13.62
N MET A 41 -1.39 14.42 -14.24
CA MET A 41 -2.68 14.57 -13.54
C MET A 41 -2.84 13.55 -12.41
N LEU A 42 -2.48 12.28 -12.61
CA LEU A 42 -2.51 11.26 -11.54
C LEU A 42 -1.58 11.63 -10.38
N ARG A 43 -0.40 12.19 -10.68
CA ARG A 43 0.53 12.66 -9.65
C ARG A 43 0.04 13.90 -8.92
N TRP A 44 -0.55 14.86 -9.63
CA TRP A 44 -0.95 16.16 -9.08
C TRP A 44 -2.36 16.19 -8.48
N VAL A 45 -3.28 15.37 -8.96
CA VAL A 45 -4.69 15.37 -8.52
C VAL A 45 -4.95 14.20 -7.59
N SER A 46 -4.58 12.98 -8.00
CA SER A 46 -4.88 11.79 -7.19
C SER A 46 -4.03 11.75 -5.92
N SER A 47 -2.75 12.15 -5.98
CA SER A 47 -1.88 12.12 -4.80
C SER A 47 -2.39 13.00 -3.64
N PRO A 48 -2.73 14.29 -3.82
CA PRO A 48 -3.26 15.10 -2.72
C PRO A 48 -4.67 14.67 -2.28
N ILE A 49 -5.56 14.28 -3.21
CA ILE A 49 -6.91 13.84 -2.87
C ILE A 49 -6.89 12.56 -2.03
N LEU A 50 -6.10 11.56 -2.44
CA LEU A 50 -5.99 10.33 -1.65
C LEU A 50 -5.25 10.57 -0.33
N SER A 51 -4.27 11.47 -0.30
CA SER A 51 -3.62 11.88 0.96
C SER A 51 -4.60 12.55 1.92
N LEU A 52 -5.46 13.45 1.44
CA LEU A 52 -6.54 14.08 2.21
C LEU A 52 -7.56 13.06 2.70
N MET A 53 -8.01 12.15 1.85
CA MET A 53 -8.95 11.09 2.25
C MET A 53 -8.33 10.15 3.29
N ASN A 54 -7.07 9.76 3.12
CA ASN A 54 -6.36 8.92 4.08
C ASN A 54 -6.17 9.67 5.41
N ARG A 55 -5.84 10.97 5.38
CA ARG A 55 -5.70 11.81 6.57
C ARG A 55 -7.03 12.03 7.29
N ALA A 56 -8.13 12.19 6.57
CA ALA A 56 -9.48 12.33 7.14
C ALA A 56 -9.96 11.02 7.77
N LEU A 57 -9.68 9.88 7.15
CA LEU A 57 -10.02 8.55 7.69
C LEU A 57 -9.11 8.18 8.86
N ASP A 58 -7.82 8.49 8.80
CA ASP A 58 -6.90 8.39 9.93
C ASP A 58 -7.37 9.27 11.09
N ALA A 59 -7.78 10.51 10.83
CA ALA A 59 -8.29 11.42 11.86
C ALA A 59 -9.60 10.90 12.49
N LYS A 60 -10.46 10.20 11.73
CA LYS A 60 -11.64 9.51 12.28
C LYS A 60 -11.28 8.24 13.07
N ARG A 61 -10.31 7.45 12.60
CA ARG A 61 -9.96 6.15 13.18
C ARG A 61 -9.01 6.25 14.38
N TYR A 62 -8.18 7.29 14.42
CA TYR A 62 -7.15 7.52 15.42
C TYR A 62 -7.36 8.86 16.17
N ARG A 63 -8.62 9.32 16.30
CA ARG A 63 -8.92 10.55 17.04
C ARG A 63 -8.54 10.37 18.53
N GLY A 64 -7.67 11.24 19.05
CA GLY A 64 -7.20 11.24 20.44
C GLY A 64 -5.76 10.71 20.64
N GLU A 65 -5.19 10.95 21.81
CA GLU A 65 -3.78 10.64 22.14
C GLU A 65 -3.46 9.13 21.99
N ALA A 66 -4.44 8.27 22.30
CA ALA A 66 -4.37 6.82 22.11
C ALA A 66 -4.28 6.39 20.64
N GLY A 67 -4.80 7.21 19.71
CA GLY A 67 -4.78 6.93 18.28
C GLY A 67 -3.41 7.08 17.65
N GLY A 68 -2.61 8.07 18.09
CA GLY A 68 -1.23 8.26 17.64
C GLY A 68 -0.35 7.05 17.93
N LYS A 69 -0.43 6.52 19.15
CA LYS A 69 0.29 5.31 19.57
C LYS A 69 -0.15 4.08 18.77
N ARG A 70 -1.46 3.91 18.54
CA ARG A 70 -2.00 2.83 17.68
C ARG A 70 -1.53 2.92 16.23
N LYS A 71 -1.42 4.12 15.67
CA LYS A 71 -0.90 4.32 14.30
C LYS A 71 0.58 3.95 14.21
N GLN A 72 1.36 4.30 15.22
CA GLN A 72 2.78 3.97 15.28
C GLN A 72 3.01 2.46 15.43
N THR A 73 2.26 1.79 16.30
CA THR A 73 2.34 0.33 16.45
C THR A 73 1.89 -0.40 15.19
N ASP A 74 0.83 0.05 14.51
CA ASP A 74 0.38 -0.52 13.23
C ASP A 74 1.44 -0.38 12.13
N LYS A 75 2.09 0.81 12.04
CA LYS A 75 3.19 1.04 11.10
C LYS A 75 4.40 0.14 11.39
N MET A 76 4.82 0.02 12.67
CA MET A 76 5.90 -0.87 13.05
C MET A 76 5.57 -2.32 12.75
N ARG A 77 4.33 -2.76 13.04
CA ARG A 77 3.87 -4.12 12.74
C ARG A 77 3.94 -4.42 11.25
N ARG A 78 3.44 -3.52 10.39
CA ARG A 78 3.53 -3.67 8.93
C ARG A 78 4.98 -3.71 8.44
N HIS A 79 5.84 -2.87 8.99
CA HIS A 79 7.26 -2.84 8.61
C HIS A 79 7.97 -4.15 8.99
N LEU A 80 7.67 -4.70 10.18
CA LEU A 80 8.16 -6.00 10.62
C LEU A 80 7.62 -7.15 9.74
N GLU A 81 6.34 -7.12 9.37
CA GLU A 81 5.74 -8.10 8.46
C GLU A 81 6.39 -8.06 7.07
N GLN A 82 6.64 -6.87 6.52
CA GLN A 82 7.35 -6.71 5.25
C GLN A 82 8.78 -7.26 5.32
N LYS A 83 9.51 -6.97 6.41
CA LYS A 83 10.85 -7.51 6.62
C LYS A 83 10.84 -9.04 6.74
N ARG A 84 9.88 -9.61 7.47
CA ARG A 84 9.71 -11.07 7.58
C ARG A 84 9.40 -11.72 6.23
N ALA A 85 8.53 -11.12 5.43
CA ALA A 85 8.22 -11.59 4.09
C ALA A 85 9.45 -11.55 3.17
N ALA A 86 10.24 -10.46 3.23
CA ALA A 86 11.47 -10.33 2.47
C ALA A 86 12.52 -11.37 2.89
N ILE A 87 12.74 -11.56 4.19
CA ILE A 87 13.66 -12.58 4.71
C ILE A 87 13.24 -13.98 4.25
N LYS A 88 11.95 -14.31 4.35
CA LYS A 88 11.41 -15.60 3.90
C LYS A 88 11.63 -15.80 2.40
N HIS A 89 11.46 -14.75 1.60
CA HIS A 89 11.71 -14.78 0.17
C HIS A 89 13.20 -15.03 -0.13
N VAL A 90 14.10 -14.28 0.53
CA VAL A 90 15.56 -14.42 0.36
C VAL A 90 16.04 -15.81 0.80
N GLN A 91 15.55 -16.32 1.92
CA GLN A 91 15.89 -17.65 2.40
C GLN A 91 15.41 -18.73 1.42
N GLY A 92 14.20 -18.57 0.86
CA GLY A 92 13.68 -19.45 -0.18
C GLY A 92 14.52 -19.40 -1.47
N THR A 93 14.98 -18.22 -1.89
CA THR A 93 15.87 -18.09 -3.05
C THR A 93 17.25 -18.68 -2.80
N MET A 94 17.84 -18.46 -1.62
CA MET A 94 19.13 -19.05 -1.24
C MET A 94 19.06 -20.56 -1.19
N GLN A 95 18.00 -21.14 -0.62
CA GLN A 95 17.82 -22.59 -0.56
C GLN A 95 17.65 -23.21 -1.96
N LYS A 96 16.90 -22.55 -2.85
CA LYS A 96 16.79 -22.96 -4.27
C LYS A 96 18.13 -22.87 -4.99
N GLN A 97 18.92 -21.83 -4.71
CA GLN A 97 20.22 -21.61 -5.33
C GLN A 97 21.27 -22.59 -4.80
N GLN A 98 21.27 -22.91 -3.51
CA GLN A 98 22.10 -23.96 -2.90
C GLN A 98 21.75 -25.36 -3.43
N ARG A 99 20.46 -25.68 -3.64
CA ARG A 99 20.05 -26.94 -4.29
C ARG A 99 20.48 -27.00 -5.76
N LYS A 100 20.59 -25.86 -6.45
CA LYS A 100 21.12 -25.78 -7.82
C LYS A 100 22.66 -25.86 -7.87
N GLN A 101 23.35 -25.40 -6.83
CA GLN A 101 24.81 -25.36 -6.72
C GLN A 101 25.42 -26.55 -5.97
N ARG A 102 24.60 -27.46 -5.42
CA ARG A 102 25.07 -28.78 -5.01
C ARG A 102 25.00 -29.69 -6.24
N PRO A 103 26.08 -29.84 -7.03
CA PRO A 103 26.20 -30.99 -7.91
C PRO A 103 26.15 -32.23 -7.02
N GLN A 104 25.37 -33.23 -7.44
CA GLN A 104 25.57 -34.60 -6.99
C GLN A 104 26.92 -35.09 -7.49
#